data_AF-A0A0D0CCE6-F1
#
_entry.id   AF-A0A0D0CCE6-F1
#
_cell.length_a   1.000
_cell.length_b   1.000
_cell.length_c   1.000
_cell.angle_alpha   90.00
_cell.angle_beta   90.00
_cell.angle_gamma   90.00
#
_symmetry.space_group_name_H-M   'P 1'
#
loop_
_entity.id
_entity.type
_entity.pdbx_description
1 polymer ?
#
loop_
_entity_poly.entity_id
_entity_poly.type
_entity_poly.pdbx_seq_one_letter_code
_entity_poly.pdbx_strand_id
1 'polypeptide(L)' 'CSIPALHIEDHKDNCKYMYNSAYLPNSGHFHGKTAEQPWVELNQLAGSVCQMNTGHQIGVLTFHYGFWNWTK' A
#
# COMPACT_ATOMS: atom_id res chain seq x y z
N CYS A 1 5.13 4.75 -11.35
CA CYS A 1 5.12 4.51 -9.89
C CYS A 1 4.86 5.86 -9.22
N SER A 2 3.76 6.00 -8.47
CA SER A 2 3.37 7.25 -7.79
C SER A 2 3.58 7.10 -6.28
N ILE A 3 4.02 8.17 -5.61
CA ILE A 3 4.15 8.21 -4.14
C ILE A 3 2.82 8.71 -3.55
N PRO A 4 2.31 8.10 -2.46
CA PRO A 4 1.09 8.55 -1.79
C PRO A 4 1.14 10.03 -1.40
N ALA A 5 0.00 10.72 -1.51
CA ALA A 5 -0.08 12.17 -1.38
C ALA A 5 0.34 12.70 0.00
N LEU A 6 0.25 11.91 1.08
CA LEU A 6 0.76 12.30 2.39
C LEU A 6 2.26 12.03 2.54
N HIS A 7 2.77 10.91 2.02
CA HIS A 7 4.20 10.57 2.14
C HIS A 7 5.08 11.45 1.27
N ILE A 8 4.58 11.95 0.14
CA ILE A 8 5.37 12.81 -0.75
C ILE A 8 5.74 14.16 -0.13
N GLU A 9 5.06 14.55 0.95
CA GLU A 9 5.38 15.75 1.73
C GLU A 9 6.70 15.60 2.49
N ASP A 10 7.08 14.38 2.87
CA ASP A 10 8.37 14.08 3.54
C ASP A 10 9.53 13.88 2.55
N HIS A 11 9.28 13.99 1.25
CA HIS A 11 10.29 13.94 0.21
C HIS A 11 10.79 15.34 -0.19
N LYS A 12 11.90 15.37 -0.94
CA LYS A 12 12.42 16.59 -1.56
C LYS A 12 11.39 17.19 -2.53
N ASP A 13 11.38 18.50 -2.69
CA ASP A 13 10.40 19.21 -3.53
C ASP A 13 10.32 18.68 -4.97
N ASN A 14 11.45 18.23 -5.54
CA ASN A 14 11.47 17.66 -6.88
C ASN A 14 10.68 16.34 -7.00
N CYS A 15 10.57 15.57 -5.91
CA CYS A 15 9.80 14.34 -5.88
C CYS A 15 8.31 14.63 -6.01
N LYS A 16 7.82 15.75 -5.48
CA LYS A 16 6.40 16.15 -5.57
C LYS A 16 5.96 16.26 -7.03
N TYR A 17 6.72 16.97 -7.86
CA TYR A 17 6.37 17.14 -9.27
C TYR A 17 6.53 15.87 -10.12
N MET A 18 7.47 14.99 -9.73
CA MET A 18 7.79 13.77 -10.48
C MET A 18 6.88 12.58 -10.13
N TYR A 19 6.46 12.49 -8.88
CA TYR A 19 5.83 11.28 -8.34
C TYR A 19 4.46 11.52 -7.68
N ASN A 20 3.99 12.76 -7.55
CA ASN A 20 2.63 13.00 -7.08
C ASN A 20 1.66 12.57 -8.17
N SER A 21 0.69 11.73 -7.80
CA SER A 21 -0.42 11.34 -8.67
C SER A 21 -1.16 12.52 -9.30
N ALA A 22 -1.17 13.70 -8.67
CA ALA A 22 -1.77 14.91 -9.22
C ALA A 22 -1.06 15.46 -10.47
N TYR A 23 0.24 15.17 -10.65
CA TYR A 23 1.05 15.65 -11.78
C TYR A 23 1.34 14.55 -12.81
N LEU A 24 0.96 13.30 -12.53
CA LEU A 24 1.19 12.18 -13.43
C LEU A 24 0.05 12.05 -14.46
N PRO A 25 0.36 12.04 -15.78
CA PRO A 25 -0.65 11.88 -16.80
C PRO A 25 -1.32 10.50 -16.68
N ASN A 26 -2.65 10.47 -16.84
CA ASN A 26 -3.48 9.28 -16.68
C ASN A 26 -3.47 8.64 -15.28
N SER A 27 -3.08 9.38 -14.23
CA SER A 27 -3.22 8.93 -12.86
C SER A 27 -4.54 9.40 -12.24
N GLY A 28 -5.19 8.52 -11.49
CA GLY A 28 -6.27 8.91 -10.59
C GLY A 28 -5.72 9.69 -9.40
N HIS A 29 -6.55 10.58 -8.83
CA HIS A 29 -6.25 11.18 -7.53
C HIS A 29 -6.57 10.16 -6.45
N PHE A 30 -5.56 9.70 -5.71
CA PHE A 30 -5.73 8.73 -4.64
C PHE A 30 -5.93 9.41 -3.29
N HIS A 31 -6.71 8.79 -2.40
CA HIS A 31 -6.85 9.27 -1.04
C HIS A 31 -5.49 9.23 -0.32
N GLY A 32 -5.11 10.32 0.37
CA GLY A 32 -3.79 10.44 0.99
C GLY A 32 -3.45 9.35 2.01
N LYS A 33 -4.46 8.71 2.61
CA LYS A 33 -4.28 7.63 3.58
C LYS A 33 -4.31 6.23 2.98
N THR A 34 -4.38 6.04 1.66
CA THR A 34 -4.45 4.68 1.07
C THR A 34 -3.30 3.78 1.52
N ALA A 35 -2.10 4.32 1.75
CA ALA A 35 -0.97 3.58 2.31
C ALA A 35 -1.20 3.06 3.75
N GLU A 36 -2.13 3.66 4.49
CA GLU A 36 -2.54 3.27 5.84
C GLU A 36 -3.73 2.31 5.83
N GLN A 37 -4.20 1.88 4.65
CA GLN A 37 -5.38 1.01 4.49
C GLN A 37 -5.01 -0.42 4.02
N PRO A 38 -4.09 -1.15 4.69
CA PRO A 38 -3.64 -2.47 4.25
C PRO A 38 -4.76 -3.51 4.18
N TRP A 39 -5.87 -3.27 4.90
CA TRP A 39 -7.01 -4.18 4.90
C TRP A 39 -7.65 -4.35 3.51
N VAL A 40 -7.55 -3.35 2.62
CA VAL A 40 -8.11 -3.46 1.25
C VAL A 40 -7.38 -4.57 0.48
N GLU A 41 -6.05 -4.58 0.52
CA GLU A 41 -5.22 -5.60 -0.10
C GLU A 41 -5.29 -6.94 0.64
N LEU A 42 -5.27 -6.93 1.97
CA LEU A 42 -5.33 -8.16 2.76
C LEU A 42 -6.67 -8.89 2.60
N ASN A 43 -7.77 -8.18 2.32
CA ASN A 43 -9.07 -8.81 2.04
C ASN A 43 -9.03 -9.71 0.79
N GLN A 44 -8.13 -9.46 -0.16
CA GLN A 44 -7.96 -10.33 -1.33
C GLN A 44 -7.42 -11.72 -0.94
N LEU A 45 -6.71 -11.81 0.18
CA LEU A 45 -6.17 -13.05 0.72
C LEU A 45 -7.22 -13.84 1.52
N ALA A 46 -8.33 -13.22 1.92
CA ALA A 46 -9.29 -13.80 2.87
C ALA A 46 -9.71 -15.23 2.50
N GLY A 47 -9.99 -15.49 1.22
CA GLY A 47 -10.37 -16.82 0.75
C GLY A 47 -9.30 -17.89 0.97
N SER A 48 -8.02 -17.55 0.75
CA SER A 48 -6.92 -18.51 0.92
C SER A 48 -6.55 -18.71 2.37
N VAL A 49 -6.49 -17.64 3.19
CA VAL A 49 -6.16 -17.76 4.62
C VAL A 49 -7.23 -18.50 5.42
N CYS A 50 -8.50 -18.47 5.00
CA CYS A 50 -9.57 -19.26 5.64
C CYS A 50 -9.40 -20.79 5.49
N GLN A 51 -8.60 -21.25 4.52
CA GLN A 51 -8.32 -22.67 4.31
C GLN A 51 -7.01 -23.14 4.97
N MET A 52 -6.23 -22.22 5.53
CA MET A 52 -4.94 -22.51 6.14
C MET A 52 -5.11 -22.97 7.60
N ASN A 53 -4.17 -23.79 8.09
CA ASN A 53 -4.07 -24.01 9.52
C ASN A 53 -3.66 -22.72 10.25
N THR A 54 -3.97 -22.61 11.54
CA THR A 54 -3.77 -21.38 12.34
C THR A 54 -2.34 -20.84 12.28
N GLY A 55 -1.33 -21.71 12.34
CA GLY A 55 0.07 -21.28 12.30
C GLY A 55 0.45 -20.69 10.95
N HIS A 56 0.05 -21.36 9.87
CA HIS A 56 0.33 -20.91 8.50
C HIS A 56 -0.44 -19.62 8.16
N GLN A 57 -1.68 -19.49 8.64
CA GLN A 57 -2.49 -18.29 8.48
C GLN A 57 -1.78 -17.06 9.06
N ILE A 58 -1.27 -17.14 10.28
CA ILE A 58 -0.57 -16.02 10.94
C ILE A 58 0.71 -15.65 10.18
N GLY A 59 1.47 -16.65 9.74
CA GLY A 59 2.70 -16.41 8.97
C GLY A 59 2.45 -15.66 7.66
N VAL A 60 1.43 -16.08 6.91
CA VAL A 60 1.04 -15.44 5.64
C VAL A 60 0.57 -14.01 5.88
N LEU A 61 -0.33 -13.80 6.84
CA LEU A 61 -0.81 -12.44 7.16
C LEU A 61 0.34 -11.52 7.57
N THR A 62 1.26 -12.00 8.41
CA THR A 62 2.42 -11.21 8.87
C THR A 62 3.36 -10.87 7.72
N PHE A 63 3.60 -11.82 6.80
CA PHE A 63 4.44 -11.59 5.62
C PHE A 63 3.84 -10.50 4.71
N HIS A 64 2.54 -10.59 4.40
CA HIS A 64 1.87 -9.60 3.57
C HIS A 64 1.80 -8.23 4.25
N TYR A 65 1.58 -8.19 5.57
CA TYR A 65 1.62 -6.93 6.33
C TYR A 65 3.02 -6.30 6.33
N GLY A 66 4.08 -7.11 6.46
CA GLY A 66 5.46 -6.68 6.38
C GLY A 66 5.83 -6.15 5.00
N PHE A 67 5.39 -6.84 3.93
CA PHE A 67 5.58 -6.41 2.56
C PHE A 67 4.84 -5.09 2.26
N TRP A 68 3.58 -4.96 2.71
CA TRP A 68 2.86 -3.69 2.64
C TRP A 68 3.63 -2.60 3.37
N ASN A 69 4.18 -2.90 4.55
CA ASN A 69 4.96 -1.94 5.29
C ASN A 69 6.25 -1.48 4.58
N TRP A 70 6.87 -2.37 3.81
CA TRP A 70 8.07 -2.08 3.03
C TRP A 70 7.79 -1.29 1.74
N THR A 71 6.59 -1.46 1.17
CA THR A 71 6.21 -0.82 -0.10
C THR A 71 5.58 0.58 0.04
N LYS A 72 5.39 1.07 1.27
CA LYS A 72 4.83 2.41 1.55
C LYS A 72 5.67 3.56 0.99
#